data_AF-A0A397U1U6-F1
#
_entry.id   AF-A0A397U1U6-F1
#
_cell.length_a   1.000
_cell.length_b   1.000
_cell.length_c   1.000
_cell.angle_alpha   90.00
_cell.angle_beta   90.00
_cell.angle_gamma   90.00
#
_symmetry.space_group_name_H-M   'P 1'
#
loop_
_entity.id
_entity.type
_entity.pdbx_description
1 polymer ?
#
loop_
_entity_poly.entity_id
_entity_poly.type
_entity_poly.pdbx_seq_one_letter_code
_entity_poly.pdbx_strand_id
1 'polypeptide(L)'
;MATSSTKVVELGFAEPSDSPLTADSFPSKIGGKPAWLNPVHVLSAEDVLCDICKKPMILLVQLYTPEDYPPEAFHRSIYVFCCKNGSCHKTSWRKSLKVFRSQLPKYNPYWPPPNEETNNLNYCVVCGLYGSKKCGKCNQTYYCSKEHQIVHWTSGQHKIYCNTTTSSLDDNDSLCKQLVLFPEFEIVTESEGNLDLDDGNSRALVPVGDEIYENTQVNVDKAFLKFQKKVEPFPDQVLRYARLDYEGEKNATPLWVSDIGKPMPEDIPSCPHCGQERTFEFQILSTLLNYLRVDHMQNDSLDWGSLLVYSCKDNCHVSDKNYVEEILWRQDFSDEGLNWSGFRSI
;
A
#
# COMPACT_ATOMS: atom_id res chain seq x y z
N MET A 1 -29.33 8.32 -27.49
CA MET A 1 -28.47 9.12 -26.60
C MET A 1 -28.17 8.26 -25.38
N ALA A 2 -27.02 7.60 -25.38
CA ALA A 2 -26.47 6.76 -24.32
C ALA A 2 -24.94 6.88 -24.54
N THR A 3 -24.07 7.04 -23.56
CA THR A 3 -24.04 6.61 -22.17
C THR A 3 -23.24 7.64 -21.37
N SER A 4 -23.62 7.89 -20.12
CA SER A 4 -22.75 8.57 -19.15
C SER A 4 -21.56 7.66 -18.89
N SER A 5 -20.38 8.00 -19.43
CA SER A 5 -19.13 7.30 -19.16
C SER A 5 -18.73 7.58 -17.72
N THR A 6 -18.99 6.60 -16.85
CA THR A 6 -18.68 6.66 -15.43
C THR A 6 -17.20 6.39 -15.23
N LYS A 7 -16.53 7.26 -14.47
CA LYS A 7 -15.18 7.00 -13.96
C LYS A 7 -15.21 5.67 -13.19
N VAL A 8 -14.52 4.64 -13.67
CA VAL A 8 -14.48 3.33 -13.02
C VAL A 8 -13.48 3.41 -11.86
N VAL A 9 -13.98 3.81 -10.69
CA VAL A 9 -13.23 3.70 -9.44
C VAL A 9 -13.70 2.45 -8.70
N GLU A 10 -12.75 1.61 -8.31
CA GLU A 10 -12.99 0.46 -7.45
C GLU A 10 -12.58 0.82 -6.02
N LEU A 11 -13.46 0.53 -5.06
CA LEU A 11 -13.21 0.71 -3.64
C LEU A 11 -12.64 -0.60 -3.08
N GLY A 12 -11.54 -0.52 -2.33
CA GLY A 12 -10.96 -1.68 -1.66
C GLY A 12 -11.31 -1.70 -0.18
N PHE A 13 -11.64 -2.88 0.32
CA PHE A 13 -11.99 -3.17 1.71
C PHE A 13 -11.04 -4.23 2.28
N ALA A 14 -10.67 -4.08 3.55
CA ALA A 14 -9.75 -4.99 4.20
C ALA A 14 -10.51 -6.15 4.88
N GLU A 15 -10.29 -7.36 4.41
CA GLU A 15 -10.92 -8.58 4.91
C GLU A 15 -9.89 -9.58 5.43
N PRO A 16 -10.19 -10.36 6.48
CA PRO A 16 -9.39 -11.54 6.80
C PRO A 16 -9.43 -12.53 5.64
N SER A 17 -8.30 -13.15 5.29
CA SER A 17 -8.31 -14.21 4.27
C SER A 17 -8.49 -15.58 4.91
N ASP A 18 -9.33 -16.40 4.30
CA ASP A 18 -9.54 -17.81 4.68
C ASP A 18 -8.39 -18.72 4.23
N SER A 19 -7.51 -18.22 3.35
CA SER A 19 -6.38 -18.95 2.79
C SER A 19 -5.08 -18.14 2.82
N PRO A 20 -3.90 -18.79 2.78
CA PRO A 20 -2.64 -18.07 2.69
C PRO A 20 -2.57 -17.19 1.44
N LEU A 21 -2.22 -15.91 1.61
CA LEU A 21 -2.03 -14.97 0.50
C LEU A 21 -0.63 -15.13 -0.10
N THR A 22 -0.47 -16.17 -0.91
CA THR A 22 0.77 -16.58 -1.57
C THR A 22 0.91 -16.01 -2.98
N ALA A 23 2.09 -16.10 -3.59
CA ALA A 23 2.38 -15.44 -4.86
C ALA A 23 1.61 -16.01 -6.07
N ASP A 24 1.18 -17.27 -6.01
CA ASP A 24 0.37 -17.96 -7.01
C ASP A 24 -1.08 -17.45 -7.10
N SER A 25 -1.61 -16.83 -6.04
CA SER A 25 -2.94 -16.21 -6.06
C SER A 25 -2.93 -14.76 -6.52
N PHE A 26 -1.75 -14.17 -6.77
CA PHE A 26 -1.57 -12.76 -7.14
C PHE A 26 -2.37 -11.78 -6.24
N PRO A 27 -2.15 -11.78 -4.92
CA PRO A 27 -3.04 -11.12 -3.98
C PRO A 27 -2.90 -9.59 -4.02
N SER A 28 -4.02 -8.92 -3.81
CA SER A 28 -4.07 -7.55 -3.29
C SER A 28 -4.26 -7.62 -1.78
N LYS A 29 -3.36 -7.01 -1.01
CA LYS A 29 -3.26 -7.21 0.44
C LYS A 29 -2.64 -6.04 1.20
N ILE A 30 -2.96 -5.97 2.48
CA ILE A 30 -2.32 -5.11 3.48
C ILE A 30 -1.29 -5.95 4.24
N GLY A 31 -0.12 -5.37 4.49
CA GLY A 31 0.86 -5.92 5.42
C GLY A 31 1.35 -7.32 5.10
N GLY A 32 1.80 -8.03 6.14
CA GLY A 32 2.36 -9.36 6.01
C GLY A 32 3.69 -9.41 5.24
N LYS A 33 4.02 -10.59 4.70
CA LYS A 33 5.17 -10.74 3.80
C LYS A 33 4.74 -10.42 2.36
N PRO A 34 5.62 -9.82 1.55
CA PRO A 34 5.35 -9.68 0.13
C PRO A 34 5.16 -11.04 -0.54
N ALA A 35 4.07 -11.14 -1.30
CA ALA A 35 3.86 -12.20 -2.26
C ALA A 35 4.51 -11.75 -3.57
N TRP A 36 5.79 -12.10 -3.74
CA TRP A 36 6.61 -11.60 -4.85
C TRP A 36 6.15 -12.12 -6.20
N LEU A 37 5.81 -11.21 -7.10
CA LEU A 37 5.40 -11.53 -8.46
C LEU A 37 6.53 -12.24 -9.22
N ASN A 38 7.78 -11.79 -9.06
CA ASN A 38 8.95 -12.55 -9.47
C ASN A 38 9.58 -13.22 -8.24
N PRO A 39 9.44 -14.55 -8.07
CA PRO A 39 9.89 -15.23 -6.87
C PRO A 39 11.39 -15.60 -6.90
N VAL A 40 12.12 -15.21 -7.95
CA VAL A 40 13.59 -15.44 -8.07
C VAL A 40 14.36 -14.14 -7.92
N HIS A 41 13.72 -13.02 -8.22
CA HIS A 41 14.28 -11.69 -8.05
C HIS A 41 13.38 -10.90 -7.11
N VAL A 42 13.82 -10.78 -5.86
CA VAL A 42 13.07 -10.10 -4.80
C VAL A 42 13.88 -8.96 -4.22
N LEU A 43 13.19 -7.95 -3.67
CA LEU A 43 13.87 -6.79 -3.10
C LEU A 43 14.72 -7.19 -1.90
N SER A 44 15.89 -6.57 -1.81
CA SER A 44 16.81 -6.67 -0.67
C SER A 44 16.45 -5.68 0.42
N ALA A 45 17.09 -5.80 1.58
CA ALA A 45 16.97 -4.82 2.66
C ALA A 45 17.46 -3.43 2.21
N GLU A 46 18.50 -3.42 1.39
CA GLU A 46 19.16 -2.23 0.85
C GLU A 46 18.24 -1.44 -0.08
N ASP A 47 17.45 -2.12 -0.90
CA ASP A 47 16.47 -1.49 -1.81
C ASP A 47 15.39 -0.72 -1.04
N VAL A 48 14.97 -1.25 0.12
CA VAL A 48 13.86 -0.71 0.91
C VAL A 48 14.30 -0.01 2.19
N LEU A 49 15.53 0.51 2.27
CA LEU A 49 15.96 1.28 3.45
C LEU A 49 15.17 2.57 3.60
N CYS A 50 14.72 2.85 4.83
CA CYS A 50 14.27 4.19 5.21
C CYS A 50 15.48 5.13 5.21
N ASP A 51 15.37 6.27 4.56
CA ASP A 51 16.48 7.20 4.40
C ASP A 51 16.82 8.01 5.64
N ILE A 52 16.01 7.90 6.69
CA ILE A 52 16.22 8.55 7.98
C ILE A 52 16.88 7.59 8.97
N CYS A 53 16.19 6.50 9.32
CA CYS A 53 16.71 5.57 10.34
C CYS A 53 17.62 4.48 9.77
N LYS A 54 17.74 4.37 8.45
CA LYS A 54 18.53 3.35 7.73
C LYS A 54 18.18 1.90 8.09
N LYS A 55 16.96 1.68 8.57
CA LYS A 55 16.39 0.34 8.76
C LYS A 55 15.56 -0.06 7.54
N PRO A 56 15.49 -1.36 7.22
CA PRO A 56 14.61 -1.86 6.17
C PRO A 56 13.15 -1.51 6.49
N MET A 57 12.44 -0.96 5.51
CA MET A 57 11.01 -0.75 5.56
C MET A 57 10.27 -2.07 5.37
N ILE A 58 9.01 -2.11 5.80
CA ILE A 58 8.15 -3.29 5.66
C ILE A 58 7.00 -3.01 4.71
N LEU A 59 6.41 -4.07 4.16
CA LEU A 59 5.29 -3.96 3.24
C LEU A 59 4.09 -3.34 3.96
N LEU A 60 3.57 -2.24 3.41
CA LEU A 60 2.34 -1.60 3.82
C LEU A 60 1.15 -2.15 3.02
N VAL A 61 1.25 -2.10 1.69
CA VAL A 61 0.23 -2.56 0.75
C VAL A 61 0.92 -3.22 -0.44
N GLN A 62 0.33 -4.29 -0.94
CA GLN A 62 0.63 -4.89 -2.23
C GLN A 62 -0.66 -4.95 -3.03
N LEU A 63 -0.65 -4.49 -4.29
CA LEU A 63 -1.81 -4.58 -5.19
C LEU A 63 -1.43 -5.30 -6.47
N TYR A 64 -2.26 -6.26 -6.87
CA TYR A 64 -2.21 -6.85 -8.20
C TYR A 64 -3.01 -5.97 -9.17
N THR A 65 -2.31 -5.41 -10.15
CA THR A 65 -2.77 -4.33 -11.04
C THR A 65 -2.45 -4.70 -12.49
N PRO A 66 -3.00 -5.82 -13.00
CA PRO A 66 -2.70 -6.33 -14.34
C PRO A 66 -3.13 -5.34 -15.42
N GLU A 67 -2.37 -5.32 -16.51
CA GLU A 67 -2.58 -4.41 -17.64
C GLU A 67 -2.45 -5.17 -18.96
N ASP A 68 -3.24 -4.78 -19.95
CA ASP A 68 -3.24 -5.45 -21.27
C ASP A 68 -2.03 -5.05 -22.13
N TYR A 69 -1.45 -3.88 -21.86
CA TYR A 69 -0.29 -3.35 -22.58
C TYR A 69 0.72 -2.64 -21.67
N PRO A 70 2.03 -2.80 -21.90
CA PRO A 70 2.65 -3.73 -22.85
C PRO A 70 2.49 -5.19 -22.40
N PRO A 71 2.81 -6.21 -23.24
CA PRO A 71 2.61 -7.61 -22.90
C PRO A 71 3.24 -8.03 -21.56
N GLU A 72 4.35 -7.40 -21.17
CA GLU A 72 5.05 -7.60 -19.91
C GLU A 72 4.27 -7.09 -18.69
N ALA A 73 3.24 -6.27 -18.88
CA ALA A 73 2.37 -5.75 -17.83
C ALA A 73 1.19 -6.69 -17.50
N PHE A 74 1.06 -7.81 -18.21
CA PHE A 74 -0.05 -8.75 -18.03
C PHE A 74 -0.21 -9.20 -16.58
N HIS A 75 0.89 -9.60 -15.94
CA HIS A 75 0.96 -9.64 -14.49
C HIS A 75 1.73 -8.42 -14.04
N ARG A 76 1.08 -7.57 -13.25
CA ARG A 76 1.70 -6.37 -12.71
C ARG A 76 1.30 -6.22 -11.26
N SER A 77 2.28 -5.88 -10.43
CA SER A 77 2.05 -5.68 -9.00
C SER A 77 2.78 -4.44 -8.52
N ILE A 78 2.12 -3.67 -7.67
CA ILE A 78 2.70 -2.52 -6.99
C ILE A 78 2.82 -2.82 -5.51
N TYR A 79 4.01 -2.56 -4.98
CA TYR A 79 4.36 -2.75 -3.58
C TYR A 79 4.66 -1.40 -2.96
N VAL A 80 3.97 -1.07 -1.88
CA VAL A 80 4.20 0.13 -1.08
C VAL A 80 4.88 -0.31 0.22
N PHE A 81 6.08 0.20 0.47
CA PHE A 81 6.84 -0.05 1.70
C PHE A 81 6.87 1.21 2.56
N CYS A 82 6.79 1.05 3.88
CA CYS A 82 6.92 2.17 4.80
C CYS A 82 7.76 1.85 6.04
N CYS A 83 8.38 2.87 6.61
CA CYS A 83 9.05 2.77 7.90
C CYS A 83 8.00 2.68 9.03
N LYS A 84 8.13 1.75 9.97
CA LYS A 84 7.23 1.67 11.14
C LYS A 84 7.41 2.82 12.14
N ASN A 85 8.54 3.50 12.11
CA ASN A 85 8.83 4.59 13.04
C ASN A 85 8.16 5.88 12.55
N GLY A 86 7.05 6.30 13.16
CA GLY A 86 6.35 7.52 12.78
C GLY A 86 7.17 8.79 12.93
N SER A 87 8.21 8.82 13.79
CA SER A 87 9.14 9.95 13.84
C SER A 87 9.89 10.15 12.51
N CYS A 88 10.15 9.07 11.76
CA CYS A 88 10.73 9.16 10.42
C CYS A 88 9.74 9.83 9.44
N HIS A 89 8.46 9.47 9.51
CA HIS A 89 7.41 10.10 8.69
C HIS A 89 7.24 11.59 9.00
N LYS A 90 7.23 11.96 10.29
CA LYS A 90 7.17 13.36 10.74
C LYS A 90 8.39 14.16 10.28
N THR A 91 9.57 13.54 10.25
CA THR A 91 10.79 14.19 9.77
C THR A 91 10.78 14.35 8.25
N SER A 92 10.44 13.28 7.51
CA SER A 92 10.23 13.31 6.06
C SER A 92 9.57 12.02 5.59
N TRP A 93 8.28 12.10 5.25
CA TRP A 93 7.53 10.98 4.69
C TRP A 93 8.12 10.49 3.36
N ARG A 94 8.67 11.40 2.53
CA ARG A 94 9.36 11.05 1.26
C ARG A 94 10.56 10.14 1.44
N LYS A 95 11.20 10.20 2.62
CA LYS A 95 12.34 9.36 3.00
C LYS A 95 11.94 8.09 3.76
N SER A 96 10.64 7.90 3.97
CA SER A 96 10.06 6.87 4.83
C SER A 96 9.01 6.01 4.14
N LEU A 97 8.81 6.24 2.84
CA LEU A 97 7.89 5.54 1.96
C LEU A 97 8.61 5.26 0.64
N LYS A 98 8.40 4.07 0.08
CA LYS A 98 8.87 3.71 -1.27
C LYS A 98 7.81 2.88 -1.98
N VAL A 99 7.75 3.03 -3.29
CA VAL A 99 6.81 2.27 -4.13
C VAL A 99 7.57 1.61 -5.26
N PHE A 100 7.30 0.32 -5.46
CA PHE A 100 7.92 -0.47 -6.51
C PHE A 100 6.86 -1.15 -7.35
N ARG A 101 7.02 -1.09 -8.67
CA ARG A 101 6.24 -1.83 -9.64
C ARG A 101 7.05 -2.99 -10.17
N SER A 102 6.47 -4.19 -10.19
CA SER A 102 6.99 -5.40 -10.84
C SER A 102 6.05 -5.84 -11.94
N GLN A 103 6.61 -6.42 -13.00
CA GLN A 103 5.88 -6.79 -14.21
C GLN A 103 6.40 -8.11 -14.79
N LEU A 104 5.48 -8.98 -15.22
CA LEU A 104 5.76 -10.21 -15.94
C LEU A 104 4.75 -10.43 -17.08
N PRO A 105 5.20 -10.92 -18.25
CA PRO A 105 4.28 -11.29 -19.31
C PRO A 105 3.43 -12.50 -18.94
N LYS A 106 2.29 -12.66 -19.64
CA LYS A 106 1.37 -13.80 -19.46
C LYS A 106 2.07 -15.14 -19.48
N TYR A 107 2.97 -15.33 -20.43
CA TYR A 107 3.81 -16.51 -20.53
C TYR A 107 5.18 -16.19 -19.95
N ASN A 108 5.45 -16.73 -18.78
CA ASN A 108 6.70 -16.50 -18.04
C ASN A 108 7.13 -17.81 -17.35
N PRO A 109 8.40 -17.96 -16.94
CA PRO A 109 8.90 -19.19 -16.36
C PRO A 109 8.46 -19.44 -14.90
N TYR A 110 7.68 -18.53 -14.31
CA TYR A 110 7.32 -18.58 -12.88
C TYR A 110 5.85 -18.95 -12.66
N TRP A 111 4.97 -18.66 -13.61
CA TRP A 111 3.51 -18.81 -13.46
C TRP A 111 2.87 -19.52 -14.66
N PRO A 112 2.09 -20.60 -14.44
CA PRO A 112 2.05 -21.38 -13.20
C PRO A 112 3.45 -21.95 -12.88
N PRO A 113 3.78 -22.21 -11.61
CA PRO A 113 5.12 -22.67 -11.24
C PRO A 113 5.43 -24.00 -11.94
N PRO A 114 6.60 -24.12 -12.59
CA PRO A 114 6.94 -25.32 -13.36
C PRO A 114 7.08 -26.58 -12.50
N ASN A 115 7.36 -26.45 -11.19
CA ASN A 115 7.36 -27.49 -10.16
C ASN A 115 7.01 -26.85 -8.79
N GLU A 116 6.39 -27.60 -7.86
CA GLU A 116 6.08 -27.11 -6.49
C GLU A 116 7.33 -26.75 -5.66
N GLU A 117 8.51 -27.28 -6.00
CA GLU A 117 9.72 -27.21 -5.14
C GLU A 117 10.80 -26.21 -5.57
N THR A 118 10.67 -25.52 -6.72
CA THR A 118 11.79 -24.74 -7.25
C THR A 118 11.70 -23.27 -6.94
N ASN A 119 12.05 -22.89 -5.71
CA ASN A 119 12.72 -21.60 -5.47
C ASN A 119 13.79 -21.72 -4.39
N ASN A 120 15.03 -21.95 -4.85
CA ASN A 120 16.25 -21.92 -4.03
C ASN A 120 16.62 -20.50 -3.55
N LEU A 121 15.66 -19.56 -3.52
CA LEU A 121 15.94 -18.20 -3.10
C LEU A 121 15.92 -18.12 -1.57
N ASN A 122 16.99 -17.53 -1.04
CA ASN A 122 17.17 -17.38 0.38
C ASN A 122 16.32 -16.22 0.88
N TYR A 123 15.10 -16.50 1.33
CA TYR A 123 14.21 -15.49 1.89
C TYR A 123 14.52 -15.17 3.35
N CYS A 124 14.38 -13.91 3.74
CA CYS A 124 14.34 -13.55 5.15
C CYS A 124 13.10 -14.18 5.78
N VAL A 125 13.32 -15.10 6.73
CA VAL A 125 12.24 -15.81 7.43
C VAL A 125 11.28 -14.87 8.16
N VAL A 126 11.73 -13.68 8.54
CA VAL A 126 10.92 -12.68 9.25
C VAL A 126 10.08 -11.86 8.28
N CYS A 127 10.69 -11.21 7.28
CA CYS A 127 9.99 -10.21 6.46
C CYS A 127 9.78 -10.55 4.98
N GLY A 128 10.36 -11.64 4.48
CA GLY A 128 10.23 -12.05 3.08
C GLY A 128 11.14 -11.30 2.08
N LEU A 129 11.92 -10.31 2.49
CA LEU A 129 12.97 -9.71 1.64
C LEU A 129 14.11 -10.72 1.37
N TYR A 130 15.00 -10.40 0.43
CA TYR A 130 16.20 -11.21 0.18
C TYR A 130 17.06 -11.37 1.45
N GLY A 131 17.39 -12.61 1.77
CA GLY A 131 18.14 -13.04 2.96
C GLY A 131 19.64 -13.08 2.70
N SER A 132 20.30 -11.93 2.78
CA SER A 132 21.75 -11.78 2.57
C SER A 132 22.62 -12.42 3.67
N LYS A 133 22.03 -12.76 4.83
CA LYS A 133 22.71 -13.37 5.98
C LYS A 133 22.10 -14.74 6.28
N LYS A 134 22.91 -15.64 6.84
CA LYS A 134 22.46 -16.97 7.31
C LYS A 134 22.75 -17.18 8.79
N CYS A 135 21.94 -17.97 9.47
CA CYS A 135 22.21 -18.37 10.84
C CYS A 135 23.56 -19.12 10.93
N GLY A 136 24.50 -18.62 11.72
CA GLY A 136 25.83 -19.24 11.84
C GLY A 136 25.84 -20.62 12.51
N LYS A 137 24.74 -21.02 13.17
CA LYS A 137 24.63 -22.31 13.86
C LYS A 137 24.02 -23.41 12.98
N CYS A 138 22.92 -23.13 12.28
CA CYS A 138 22.27 -24.12 11.40
C CYS A 138 22.61 -23.99 9.92
N ASN A 139 23.00 -22.80 9.45
CA ASN A 139 23.19 -22.49 8.04
C ASN A 139 21.97 -22.75 7.13
N GLN A 140 20.77 -22.92 7.72
CA GLN A 140 19.53 -23.24 7.00
C GLN A 140 18.54 -22.07 6.96
N THR A 141 18.62 -21.15 7.93
CA THR A 141 17.71 -20.01 8.04
C THR A 141 18.39 -18.72 7.58
N TYR A 142 17.68 -17.93 6.77
CA TYR A 142 18.19 -16.71 6.16
C TYR A 142 17.51 -15.45 6.69
N TYR A 143 18.24 -14.34 6.67
CA TYR A 143 17.85 -13.04 7.22
C TYR A 143 18.35 -11.91 6.32
N CYS A 144 17.54 -10.87 6.14
CA CYS A 144 17.98 -9.67 5.40
C CYS A 144 18.87 -8.76 6.26
N SER A 145 18.78 -8.85 7.59
CA SER A 145 19.49 -7.97 8.53
C SER A 145 19.86 -8.70 9.83
N LYS A 146 20.78 -8.09 10.60
CA LYS A 146 21.16 -8.62 11.92
C LYS A 146 20.02 -8.46 12.92
N GLU A 147 19.24 -7.39 12.78
CA GLU A 147 18.06 -7.09 13.59
C GLU A 147 17.01 -8.18 13.45
N HIS A 148 16.69 -8.62 12.22
CA HIS A 148 15.75 -9.72 12.00
C HIS A 148 16.29 -11.05 12.52
N GLN A 149 17.60 -11.29 12.43
CA GLN A 149 18.20 -12.46 13.06
C GLN A 149 18.02 -12.46 14.58
N ILE A 150 18.26 -11.33 15.25
CA ILE A 150 18.12 -11.20 16.71
C ILE A 150 16.65 -11.42 17.11
N VAL A 151 15.72 -10.73 16.46
CA VAL A 151 14.29 -10.82 16.78
C VAL A 151 13.74 -12.23 16.53
N HIS A 152 14.18 -12.90 15.47
CA HIS A 152 13.84 -14.30 15.24
C HIS A 152 14.45 -15.23 16.30
N TRP A 153 15.70 -14.98 16.69
CA TRP A 153 16.40 -15.76 17.73
C TRP A 153 15.71 -15.67 19.09
N THR A 154 15.29 -14.47 19.49
CA THR A 154 14.69 -14.22 20.81
C THR A 154 13.19 -14.47 20.80
N SER A 155 12.45 -13.80 19.92
CA SER A 155 10.99 -13.73 19.93
C SER A 155 10.35 -14.78 19.03
N GLY A 156 11.03 -15.19 17.95
CA GLY A 156 10.63 -16.32 17.11
C GLY A 156 11.12 -17.67 17.64
N GLN A 157 11.78 -17.67 18.80
CA GLN A 157 12.26 -18.88 19.48
C GLN A 157 13.20 -19.76 18.66
N HIS A 158 13.83 -19.23 17.60
CA HIS A 158 14.78 -19.99 16.77
C HIS A 158 15.89 -20.62 17.60
N LYS A 159 16.31 -19.99 18.71
CA LYS A 159 17.29 -20.56 19.65
C LYS A 159 16.96 -21.98 20.14
N ILE A 160 15.67 -22.33 20.24
CA ILE A 160 15.17 -23.60 20.77
C ILE A 160 15.22 -24.68 19.70
N TYR A 161 14.74 -24.37 18.49
CA TYR A 161 14.62 -25.34 17.40
C TYR A 161 15.77 -25.28 16.38
N CYS A 162 16.76 -24.39 16.55
CA CYS A 162 17.94 -24.33 15.72
C CYS A 162 18.72 -25.66 15.77
N ASN A 163 18.93 -26.29 14.59
CA ASN A 163 19.47 -27.64 14.39
C ASN A 163 18.53 -28.79 14.79
N THR A 164 17.25 -28.53 15.01
CA THR A 164 16.25 -29.59 15.20
C THR A 164 15.49 -29.84 13.90
N THR A 165 15.09 -31.08 13.66
CA THR A 165 14.30 -31.51 12.48
C THR A 165 12.81 -31.18 12.60
N THR A 166 12.37 -30.62 13.74
CA THR A 166 10.98 -30.27 14.02
C THR A 166 10.56 -29.01 13.25
N SER A 167 9.88 -29.25 12.14
CA SER A 167 9.32 -28.27 11.20
C SER A 167 7.91 -27.81 11.60
N SER A 168 7.70 -27.34 12.83
CA SER A 168 6.51 -26.53 13.14
C SER A 168 6.89 -25.06 12.98
N LEU A 169 7.08 -24.64 11.72
CA LEU A 169 7.65 -23.35 11.35
C LEU A 169 6.68 -22.17 11.55
N ASP A 170 5.37 -22.41 11.55
CA ASP A 170 4.41 -21.30 11.51
C ASP A 170 3.96 -20.78 12.87
N ASP A 171 3.76 -21.65 13.86
CA ASP A 171 3.31 -21.22 15.20
C ASP A 171 4.43 -20.54 16.00
N ASN A 172 5.67 -21.04 15.87
CA ASN A 172 6.81 -20.57 16.68
C ASN A 172 7.26 -19.16 16.29
N ASP A 173 7.11 -18.79 15.01
CA ASP A 173 7.56 -17.50 14.49
C ASP A 173 6.48 -16.42 14.59
N SER A 174 5.26 -16.77 15.01
CA SER A 174 4.10 -15.87 15.03
C SER A 174 4.38 -14.56 15.78
N LEU A 175 5.04 -14.64 16.95
CA LEU A 175 5.35 -13.44 17.75
C LEU A 175 6.37 -12.52 17.06
N CYS A 176 7.44 -13.07 16.47
CA CYS A 176 8.44 -12.23 15.79
C CYS A 176 7.86 -11.55 14.54
N LYS A 177 6.99 -12.25 13.80
CA LYS A 177 6.24 -11.71 12.67
C LYS A 177 5.32 -10.58 13.14
N GLN A 178 4.56 -10.75 14.22
CA GLN A 178 3.70 -9.70 14.79
C GLN A 178 4.46 -8.44 15.26
N LEU A 179 5.67 -8.61 15.80
CA LEU A 179 6.50 -7.48 16.22
C LEU A 179 7.06 -6.70 15.01
N VAL A 180 7.44 -7.40 13.95
CA VAL A 180 8.14 -6.81 12.80
C VAL A 180 7.18 -6.38 11.70
N LEU A 181 6.28 -7.23 11.25
CA LEU A 181 5.37 -6.97 10.14
C LEU A 181 4.12 -6.21 10.57
N PHE A 182 3.39 -5.66 9.61
CA PHE A 182 1.99 -5.30 9.82
C PHE A 182 1.11 -6.56 9.72
N PRO A 183 -0.05 -6.58 10.39
CA PRO A 183 -1.05 -7.63 10.18
C PRO A 183 -1.40 -7.79 8.71
N GLU A 184 -1.74 -9.02 8.33
CA GLU A 184 -2.05 -9.37 6.95
C GLU A 184 -3.57 -9.41 6.75
N PHE A 185 -4.05 -8.70 5.73
CA PHE A 185 -5.45 -8.69 5.30
C PHE A 185 -5.51 -8.71 3.78
N GLU A 186 -6.52 -9.37 3.23
CA GLU A 186 -6.85 -9.30 1.80
C GLU A 186 -7.56 -7.99 1.49
N ILE A 187 -7.29 -7.41 0.33
CA ILE A 187 -8.01 -6.24 -0.18
C ILE A 187 -9.00 -6.74 -1.23
N VAL A 188 -10.27 -6.75 -0.87
CA VAL A 188 -11.38 -7.10 -1.77
C VAL A 188 -11.90 -5.81 -2.40
N THR A 189 -12.08 -5.82 -3.72
CA THR A 189 -12.49 -4.64 -4.49
C THR A 189 -13.94 -4.73 -4.93
N GLU A 190 -14.69 -3.64 -4.76
CA GLU A 190 -16.05 -3.48 -5.26
C GLU A 190 -16.14 -2.20 -6.12
N SER A 191 -17.06 -2.17 -7.09
CA SER A 191 -17.28 -0.94 -7.86
C SER A 191 -17.89 0.13 -6.97
N GLU A 192 -17.39 1.37 -7.06
CA GLU A 192 -18.00 2.50 -6.36
C GLU A 192 -19.48 2.73 -6.79
N GLY A 193 -19.84 2.28 -7.99
CA GLY A 193 -21.16 2.49 -8.59
C GLY A 193 -21.46 3.95 -8.91
N ASN A 194 -22.56 4.18 -9.63
CA ASN A 194 -23.21 5.49 -9.62
C ASN A 194 -24.14 5.53 -8.43
N LEU A 195 -23.59 5.83 -7.26
CA LEU A 195 -24.43 6.42 -6.23
C LEU A 195 -24.82 7.81 -6.75
N ASP A 196 -25.93 7.87 -7.47
CA ASP A 196 -26.68 9.10 -7.65
C ASP A 196 -27.07 9.53 -6.24
N LEU A 197 -26.19 10.29 -5.60
CA LEU A 197 -26.46 10.94 -4.33
C LEU A 197 -27.57 11.93 -4.60
N ASP A 198 -28.81 11.46 -4.53
CA ASP A 198 -30.00 12.27 -4.59
C ASP A 198 -29.83 13.39 -3.55
N ASP A 199 -29.88 14.63 -4.01
CA ASP A 199 -29.47 15.83 -3.28
C ASP A 199 -30.36 16.12 -2.04
N GLY A 200 -31.27 15.21 -1.71
CA GLY A 200 -32.30 15.36 -0.69
C GLY A 200 -32.13 14.55 0.58
N ASN A 201 -31.16 13.63 0.71
CA ASN A 201 -31.08 12.79 1.91
C ASN A 201 -29.65 12.41 2.35
N SER A 202 -28.75 13.39 2.37
CA SER A 202 -27.48 13.23 3.10
C SER A 202 -27.76 13.25 4.61
N ARG A 203 -27.24 12.26 5.35
CA ARG A 203 -27.08 12.34 6.82
C ARG A 203 -25.88 13.22 7.21
N ALA A 204 -25.45 14.10 6.30
CA ALA A 204 -24.70 15.29 6.67
C ALA A 204 -25.49 16.03 7.76
N LEU A 205 -24.83 16.39 8.86
CA LEU A 205 -25.40 17.22 9.92
C LEU A 205 -25.73 18.66 9.45
N VAL A 206 -25.71 18.92 8.14
CA VAL A 206 -26.05 20.19 7.53
C VAL A 206 -26.85 19.91 6.24
N PRO A 207 -28.12 20.34 6.16
CA PRO A 207 -28.89 20.26 4.93
C PRO A 207 -28.23 21.10 3.84
N VAL A 208 -28.07 20.52 2.65
CA VAL A 208 -27.70 21.27 1.44
C VAL A 208 -28.95 22.00 0.97
N GLY A 209 -29.07 23.26 1.37
CA GLY A 209 -29.87 24.26 0.70
C GLY A 209 -28.94 25.35 0.18
N ASP A 210 -29.28 25.95 -0.96
CA ASP A 210 -28.61 27.10 -1.60
C ASP A 210 -28.62 28.35 -0.69
N GLU A 211 -27.94 28.27 0.46
CA GLU A 211 -27.63 29.42 1.29
C GLU A 211 -26.11 29.54 1.38
N ILE A 212 -25.63 30.69 0.91
CA ILE A 212 -24.26 31.15 1.03
C ILE A 212 -23.94 31.17 2.53
N TYR A 213 -23.21 30.16 3.03
CA TYR A 213 -22.64 30.20 4.37
C TYR A 213 -21.43 31.14 4.38
N GLU A 214 -21.70 32.45 4.34
CA GLU A 214 -20.85 33.41 5.03
C GLU A 214 -21.23 33.34 6.53
N ASN A 215 -20.32 32.79 7.35
CA ASN A 215 -20.32 32.72 8.83
C ASN A 215 -20.58 31.37 9.52
N THR A 216 -19.76 30.36 9.18
CA THR A 216 -19.19 29.49 10.21
C THR A 216 -17.72 29.86 10.38
N GLN A 217 -17.30 30.16 11.62
CA GLN A 217 -15.95 30.58 12.01
C GLN A 217 -14.88 29.46 11.88
N VAL A 218 -15.08 28.50 10.98
CA VAL A 218 -14.15 27.40 10.70
C VAL A 218 -14.10 27.27 9.18
N ASN A 219 -12.94 27.54 8.59
CA ASN A 219 -12.77 27.64 7.14
C ASN A 219 -12.64 26.22 6.55
N VAL A 220 -13.73 25.44 6.60
CA VAL A 220 -13.71 24.04 6.17
C VAL A 220 -13.49 23.98 4.66
N ASP A 221 -12.41 23.31 4.32
CA ASP A 221 -11.87 23.13 2.98
C ASP A 221 -12.86 22.43 2.02
N LYS A 222 -13.03 22.99 0.81
CA LYS A 222 -13.97 22.44 -0.20
C LYS A 222 -13.56 21.04 -0.66
N ALA A 223 -12.26 20.74 -0.70
CA ALA A 223 -11.79 19.39 -0.99
C ALA A 223 -12.22 18.41 0.10
N PHE A 224 -12.10 18.80 1.38
CA PHE A 224 -12.47 17.95 2.50
C PHE A 224 -13.97 17.61 2.49
N LEU A 225 -14.85 18.58 2.22
CA LEU A 225 -16.29 18.32 2.10
C LEU A 225 -16.61 17.33 0.97
N LYS A 226 -15.92 17.45 -0.18
CA LYS A 226 -16.06 16.49 -1.29
C LYS A 226 -15.54 15.11 -0.91
N PHE A 227 -14.40 15.05 -0.21
CA PHE A 227 -13.84 13.81 0.32
C PHE A 227 -14.84 13.13 1.25
N GLN A 228 -15.37 13.86 2.24
CA GLN A 228 -16.36 13.33 3.19
C GLN A 228 -17.59 12.79 2.46
N LYS A 229 -18.22 13.60 1.59
CA LYS A 229 -19.41 13.16 0.82
C LYS A 229 -19.15 11.91 -0.03
N LYS A 230 -17.91 11.73 -0.50
CA LYS A 230 -17.53 10.58 -1.34
C LYS A 230 -17.17 9.33 -0.51
N VAL A 231 -16.66 9.51 0.70
CA VAL A 231 -16.27 8.41 1.60
C VAL A 231 -17.42 7.96 2.51
N GLU A 232 -18.34 8.86 2.87
CA GLU A 232 -19.46 8.60 3.78
C GLU A 232 -20.30 7.35 3.45
N PRO A 233 -20.64 7.03 2.18
CA PRO A 233 -21.40 5.83 1.87
C PRO A 233 -20.65 4.51 2.17
N PHE A 234 -19.31 4.56 2.17
CA PHE A 234 -18.45 3.40 2.36
C PHE A 234 -17.28 3.78 3.29
N PRO A 235 -17.54 4.03 4.59
CA PRO A 235 -16.54 4.60 5.50
C PRO A 235 -15.39 3.64 5.80
N ASP A 236 -15.59 2.33 5.63
CA ASP A 236 -14.58 1.30 5.89
C ASP A 236 -13.65 1.05 4.69
N GLN A 237 -13.87 1.74 3.56
CA GLN A 237 -13.00 1.63 2.39
C GLN A 237 -11.56 2.05 2.77
N VAL A 238 -10.57 1.25 2.42
CA VAL A 238 -9.14 1.50 2.71
C VAL A 238 -8.35 1.92 1.48
N LEU A 239 -8.91 1.68 0.30
CA LEU A 239 -8.29 1.92 -1.00
C LEU A 239 -9.33 2.47 -1.99
N ARG A 240 -8.87 3.34 -2.88
CA ARG A 240 -9.61 3.74 -4.09
C ARG A 240 -8.71 3.52 -5.29
N TYR A 241 -9.00 2.50 -6.08
CA TYR A 241 -8.25 2.15 -7.28
C TYR A 241 -8.88 2.81 -8.50
N ALA A 242 -8.10 3.63 -9.20
CA ALA A 242 -8.48 4.34 -10.40
C ALA A 242 -7.81 3.68 -11.61
N ARG A 243 -8.43 2.61 -12.12
CA ARG A 243 -7.93 1.96 -13.34
C ARG A 243 -7.95 2.98 -14.48
N LEU A 244 -6.81 3.12 -15.16
CA LEU A 244 -6.69 4.02 -16.30
C LEU A 244 -7.53 3.49 -17.46
N ASP A 245 -8.33 4.37 -18.01
CA ASP A 245 -8.94 4.18 -19.31
C ASP A 245 -7.98 4.77 -20.35
N TYR A 246 -7.26 3.88 -21.05
CA TYR A 246 -6.30 4.27 -22.09
C TYR A 246 -6.98 4.72 -23.39
N GLU A 247 -8.24 4.34 -23.59
CA GLU A 247 -9.02 4.64 -24.79
C GLU A 247 -10.03 5.79 -24.57
N GLY A 248 -10.41 6.05 -23.31
CA GLY A 248 -11.36 7.07 -22.91
C GLY A 248 -10.75 8.43 -22.56
N GLU A 249 -11.59 9.46 -22.57
CA GLU A 249 -11.16 10.86 -22.38
C GLU A 249 -11.06 11.29 -20.90
N LYS A 250 -11.52 10.49 -19.93
CA LYS A 250 -11.67 10.94 -18.53
C LYS A 250 -11.23 9.90 -17.49
N ASN A 251 -9.93 9.87 -17.24
CA ASN A 251 -9.37 9.16 -16.09
C ASN A 251 -9.85 9.75 -14.75
N ALA A 252 -9.96 8.89 -13.74
CA ALA A 252 -10.25 9.35 -12.39
C ALA A 252 -9.07 10.18 -11.83
N THR A 253 -9.40 11.14 -10.98
CA THR A 253 -8.44 12.03 -10.34
C THR A 253 -8.39 11.73 -8.86
N PRO A 254 -7.28 12.02 -8.17
CA PRO A 254 -7.19 11.86 -6.72
C PRO A 254 -8.38 12.50 -5.98
N LEU A 255 -8.89 11.82 -4.95
CA LEU A 255 -9.87 12.39 -4.04
C LEU A 255 -9.12 13.10 -2.91
N TRP A 256 -8.95 14.41 -3.03
CA TRP A 256 -8.15 15.20 -2.09
C TRP A 256 -8.80 15.32 -0.71
N VAL A 257 -8.05 15.04 0.36
CA VAL A 257 -8.48 15.30 1.74
C VAL A 257 -8.36 16.78 2.12
N SER A 258 -7.62 17.57 1.33
CA SER A 258 -7.47 19.02 1.51
C SER A 258 -7.10 19.73 0.19
N ASP A 259 -7.40 21.02 0.11
CA ASP A 259 -6.95 21.99 -0.87
C ASP A 259 -5.48 22.35 -0.71
N ILE A 260 -4.88 22.14 0.46
CA ILE A 260 -3.43 22.26 0.69
C ILE A 260 -2.70 20.93 0.49
N GLY A 261 -1.38 21.01 0.25
CA GLY A 261 -0.53 19.83 0.12
C GLY A 261 -0.80 18.96 -1.11
N LYS A 262 -1.38 19.53 -2.18
CA LYS A 262 -1.48 18.87 -3.49
C LYS A 262 -0.12 18.90 -4.19
N PRO A 263 0.27 17.85 -4.93
CA PRO A 263 1.52 17.83 -5.68
C PRO A 263 1.48 18.85 -6.81
N MET A 264 2.61 19.50 -7.05
CA MET A 264 2.85 20.27 -8.28
C MET A 264 3.36 19.34 -9.39
N PRO A 265 3.33 19.75 -10.68
CA PRO A 265 3.84 18.91 -11.76
C PRO A 265 5.30 18.46 -11.56
N GLU A 266 6.16 19.31 -10.99
CA GLU A 266 7.55 18.96 -10.66
C GLU A 266 7.71 17.89 -9.57
N ASP A 267 6.68 17.71 -8.72
CA ASP A 267 6.68 16.71 -7.67
C ASP A 267 6.42 15.29 -8.20
N ILE A 268 5.78 15.20 -9.37
CA ILE A 268 5.45 13.96 -10.08
C ILE A 268 6.20 13.95 -11.41
N PRO A 269 7.55 13.83 -11.40
CA PRO A 269 8.32 13.78 -12.63
C PRO A 269 7.90 12.60 -13.51
N SER A 270 8.08 12.77 -14.82
CA SER A 270 7.93 11.71 -15.80
C SER A 270 8.75 10.46 -15.47
N CYS A 271 8.34 9.33 -16.01
CA CYS A 271 9.04 8.07 -15.90
C CYS A 271 10.50 8.23 -16.40
N PRO A 272 11.51 7.93 -15.56
CA PRO A 272 12.91 8.09 -15.94
C PRO A 272 13.38 7.04 -16.96
N HIS A 273 12.54 6.05 -17.28
CA HIS A 273 12.87 4.95 -18.16
C HIS A 273 12.37 5.14 -19.59
N CYS A 274 11.12 5.57 -19.77
CA CYS A 274 10.55 5.82 -21.11
C CYS A 274 10.28 7.31 -21.40
N GLY A 275 10.39 8.20 -20.40
CA GLY A 275 10.14 9.64 -20.54
C GLY A 275 8.66 10.04 -20.49
N GLN A 276 7.73 9.09 -20.45
CA GLN A 276 6.29 9.36 -20.41
C GLN A 276 5.83 9.85 -19.04
N GLU A 277 4.68 10.52 -19.01
CA GLU A 277 4.09 11.00 -17.76
C GLU A 277 3.78 9.86 -16.79
N ARG A 278 3.80 10.19 -15.49
CA ARG A 278 3.22 9.34 -14.46
C ARG A 278 1.81 9.82 -14.14
N THR A 279 0.88 8.89 -14.09
CA THR A 279 -0.54 9.16 -13.85
C THR A 279 -0.97 8.60 -12.51
N PHE A 280 -1.98 9.21 -11.89
CA PHE A 280 -2.58 8.69 -10.67
C PHE A 280 -3.17 7.30 -10.93
N GLU A 281 -2.84 6.34 -10.08
CA GLU A 281 -3.28 4.95 -10.21
C GLU A 281 -4.19 4.54 -9.06
N PHE A 282 -3.79 4.76 -7.81
CA PHE A 282 -4.64 4.46 -6.65
C PHE A 282 -4.32 5.34 -5.44
N GLN A 283 -5.28 5.39 -4.53
CA GLN A 283 -5.21 6.11 -3.27
C GLN A 283 -5.43 5.16 -2.10
N ILE A 284 -4.47 5.12 -1.17
CA ILE A 284 -4.61 4.49 0.13
C ILE A 284 -5.15 5.54 1.11
N LEU A 285 -6.22 5.21 1.82
CA LEU A 285 -6.90 6.11 2.75
C LEU A 285 -6.35 5.97 4.17
N SER A 286 -6.63 6.97 5.02
CA SER A 286 -6.25 6.96 6.44
C SER A 286 -6.93 5.84 7.23
N THR A 287 -8.10 5.38 6.80
CA THR A 287 -8.84 4.22 7.35
C THR A 287 -8.01 2.94 7.39
N LEU A 288 -7.03 2.78 6.49
CA LEU A 288 -6.09 1.66 6.50
C LEU A 288 -5.28 1.58 7.81
N LEU A 289 -5.01 2.72 8.46
CA LEU A 289 -4.25 2.80 9.72
C LEU A 289 -4.87 1.93 10.83
N ASN A 290 -6.20 1.77 10.84
CA ASN A 290 -6.93 0.95 11.81
C ASN A 290 -6.55 -0.53 11.76
N TYR A 291 -6.00 -0.99 10.63
CA TYR A 291 -5.61 -2.39 10.41
C TYR A 291 -4.14 -2.66 10.74
N LEU A 292 -3.33 -1.63 10.95
CA LEU A 292 -1.89 -1.79 11.17
C LEU A 292 -1.51 -2.18 12.60
N ARG A 293 -2.47 -2.15 13.53
CA ARG A 293 -2.24 -2.37 14.98
C ARG A 293 -1.07 -1.55 15.53
N VAL A 294 -0.93 -0.32 15.03
CA VAL A 294 0.02 0.66 15.58
C VAL A 294 -0.63 1.34 16.78
N ASP A 295 0.16 1.61 17.82
CA ASP A 295 -0.36 2.34 18.98
C ASP A 295 -0.55 3.81 18.60
N HIS A 296 -1.80 4.19 18.29
CA HIS A 296 -2.15 5.55 17.87
C HIS A 296 -1.90 6.60 18.96
N MET A 297 -1.75 6.19 20.22
CA MET A 297 -1.50 7.08 21.35
C MET A 297 -0.02 7.44 21.52
N GLN A 298 0.88 6.75 20.80
CA GLN A 298 2.30 7.06 20.84
C GLN A 298 2.62 8.28 19.97
N ASN A 299 3.57 9.09 20.42
CA ASN A 299 3.98 10.29 19.70
C ASN A 299 4.69 9.98 18.37
N ASP A 300 5.04 8.73 18.11
CA ASP A 300 5.62 8.23 16.86
C ASP A 300 4.67 7.26 16.13
N SER A 301 3.36 7.41 16.32
CA SER A 301 2.36 6.70 15.53
C SER A 301 2.40 7.10 14.05
N LEU A 302 1.99 6.18 13.20
CA LEU A 302 1.81 6.44 11.77
C LEU A 302 0.51 7.21 11.58
N ASP A 303 0.59 8.27 10.78
CA ASP A 303 -0.55 9.13 10.48
C ASP A 303 -0.39 9.70 9.07
N TRP A 304 -1.48 9.77 8.31
CA TRP A 304 -1.61 10.40 7.00
C TRP A 304 -3.10 10.58 6.68
N GLY A 305 -3.45 11.57 5.85
CA GLY A 305 -4.80 11.68 5.30
C GLY A 305 -5.01 10.77 4.10
N SER A 306 -4.07 10.78 3.16
CA SER A 306 -4.07 9.91 1.98
C SER A 306 -2.67 9.68 1.43
N LEU A 307 -2.41 8.48 0.92
CA LEU A 307 -1.23 8.17 0.12
C LEU A 307 -1.66 7.90 -1.32
N LEU A 308 -1.21 8.74 -2.24
CA LEU A 308 -1.56 8.71 -3.65
C LEU A 308 -0.40 8.11 -4.43
N VAL A 309 -0.65 7.02 -5.14
CA VAL A 309 0.37 6.36 -5.96
C VAL A 309 0.22 6.77 -7.42
N TYR A 310 1.35 7.13 -8.01
CA TYR A 310 1.49 7.53 -9.40
C TYR A 310 2.47 6.59 -10.09
N SER A 311 2.03 5.99 -11.19
CA SER A 311 2.83 5.05 -11.98
C SER A 311 3.05 5.56 -13.39
N CYS A 312 4.06 5.02 -14.08
CA CYS A 312 4.23 5.26 -15.51
C CYS A 312 2.97 4.89 -16.30
N LYS A 313 2.41 5.85 -17.06
CA LYS A 313 1.23 5.66 -17.89
C LYS A 313 1.38 4.49 -18.86
N ASP A 314 2.51 4.42 -19.54
CA ASP A 314 2.74 3.39 -20.58
C ASP A 314 3.17 2.03 -20.01
N ASN A 315 3.11 1.83 -18.68
CA ASN A 315 3.51 0.57 -18.03
C ASN A 315 4.88 0.03 -18.51
N CYS A 316 5.83 0.94 -18.78
CA CYS A 316 7.01 0.61 -19.58
C CYS A 316 7.84 -0.54 -18.99
N HIS A 317 8.15 -1.56 -19.79
CA HIS A 317 9.06 -2.61 -19.38
C HIS A 317 10.51 -2.14 -19.37
N VAL A 318 11.29 -2.57 -18.38
CA VAL A 318 12.72 -2.25 -18.25
C VAL A 318 13.49 -3.56 -18.18
N SER A 319 14.12 -3.98 -19.29
CA SER A 319 14.65 -5.34 -19.46
C SER A 319 15.66 -5.78 -18.39
N ASP A 320 16.44 -4.86 -17.84
CA ASP A 320 17.46 -5.16 -16.81
C ASP A 320 16.95 -4.98 -15.37
N LYS A 321 15.66 -4.69 -15.17
CA LYS A 321 15.07 -4.43 -13.84
C LYS A 321 13.79 -5.21 -13.61
N ASN A 322 13.77 -5.95 -12.50
CA ASN A 322 12.55 -6.63 -12.03
C ASN A 322 11.61 -5.71 -11.25
N TYR A 323 12.16 -4.65 -10.65
CA TYR A 323 11.40 -3.63 -9.93
C TYR A 323 11.76 -2.24 -10.43
N VAL A 324 10.74 -1.44 -10.67
CA VAL A 324 10.85 -0.03 -11.05
C VAL A 324 10.28 0.81 -9.93
N GLU A 325 11.01 1.83 -9.48
CA GLU A 325 10.53 2.76 -8.46
C GLU A 325 9.49 3.72 -9.05
N GLU A 326 8.32 3.74 -8.42
CA GLU A 326 7.20 4.62 -8.74
C GLU A 326 7.02 5.68 -7.65
N ILE A 327 6.10 6.61 -7.87
CA ILE A 327 5.95 7.77 -7.00
C ILE A 327 4.78 7.60 -6.05
N LEU A 328 5.00 8.02 -4.81
CA LEU A 328 3.94 8.20 -3.83
C LEU A 328 3.92 9.64 -3.36
N TRP A 329 2.73 10.19 -3.23
CA TRP A 329 2.47 11.47 -2.63
C TRP A 329 1.63 11.31 -1.37
N ARG A 330 2.12 11.82 -0.24
CA ARG A 330 1.34 11.88 1.00
C ARG A 330 0.64 13.23 1.10
N GLN A 331 -0.66 13.18 1.35
CA GLN A 331 -1.46 14.33 1.76
C GLN A 331 -1.92 14.13 3.21
N ASP A 332 -1.81 15.19 4.01
CA ASP A 332 -2.32 15.23 5.37
C ASP A 332 -3.67 15.95 5.43
N PHE A 333 -4.48 15.64 6.44
CA PHE A 333 -5.64 16.48 6.75
C PHE A 333 -5.16 17.87 7.15
N SER A 334 -5.98 18.90 6.89
CA SER A 334 -5.71 20.22 7.44
C SER A 334 -5.86 20.20 8.96
N ASP A 335 -5.07 21.02 9.66
CA ASP A 335 -5.18 21.18 11.12
C ASP A 335 -6.59 21.64 11.55
N GLU A 336 -7.32 22.31 10.65
CA GLU A 336 -8.71 22.73 10.85
C GLU A 336 -9.71 21.56 10.73
N GLY A 337 -9.42 20.56 9.89
CA GLY A 337 -10.26 19.36 9.71
C GLY A 337 -10.18 18.36 10.89
N LEU A 338 -9.07 18.36 11.63
CA LEU A 338 -8.85 17.49 12.79
C LEU A 338 -9.57 17.98 14.07
N ASN A 339 -9.98 19.24 14.12
CA ASN A 339 -10.69 19.82 15.27
C ASN A 339 -12.18 19.47 15.34
N TRP A 340 -12.71 18.68 14.41
CA TRP A 340 -14.06 18.11 14.48
C TRP A 340 -14.10 16.90 15.44
N SER A 341 -13.78 17.12 16.71
CA SER A 341 -14.13 16.20 17.80
C SER A 341 -15.49 16.61 18.37
N GLY A 342 -16.54 16.31 17.60
CA GLY A 342 -17.93 16.39 18.03
C GLY A 342 -18.30 15.29 19.04
N PHE A 343 -17.56 15.20 20.15
CA PHE A 343 -17.98 14.52 21.38
C PHE A 343 -17.26 15.18 22.56
N ARG A 344 -17.73 16.38 22.93
CA ARG A 344 -17.63 16.82 24.33
C ARG A 344 -18.95 16.49 25.02
N SER A 345 -18.87 15.43 25.83
CA SER A 345 -19.50 15.30 27.15
C SER A 345 -20.86 15.97 27.36
N ILE A 346 -21.89 15.14 27.51
CA ILE A 346 -22.84 15.32 28.63
C ILE A 346 -22.69 14.11 29.53
#